data_AF-Q1YZG2-F1
#
_entry.id   AF-Q1YZG2-F1
#
_cell.length_a   1.000
_cell.length_b   1.000
_cell.length_c   1.000
_cell.angle_alpha   90.00
_cell.angle_beta   90.00
_cell.angle_gamma   90.00
#
_symmetry.space_group_name_H-M   'P 1'
#
loop_
_entity.id
_entity.type
_entity.pdbx_description
1 polymer ?
#
loop_
_entity_poly.entity_id
_entity_poly.type
_entity_poly.pdbx_seq_one_letter_code
_entity_poly.pdbx_strand_id
1 'polypeptide(L)'
;MKNIANFVEQLEKSKAPFNIFIYASNNSYSPLDAQRSNKATQILKNAIERYLQVVVEMNGSAFLLLSEVHMAVPINFQEYQITAMTESKAA
;
A
#
# COMPACT_ATOMS: atom_id res chain seq x y z
N MET A 1 4.69 -7.09 10.32
CA MET A 1 5.13 -5.71 10.01
C MET A 1 6.42 -5.80 9.19
N LYS A 2 6.57 -5.02 8.11
CA LYS A 2 7.79 -5.00 7.28
C LYS A 2 8.27 -3.55 7.13
N ASN A 3 9.57 -3.35 6.89
CA ASN A 3 10.06 -2.04 6.47
C ASN A 3 9.56 -1.73 5.04
N ILE A 4 9.22 -0.46 4.76
CA ILE A 4 8.68 -0.05 3.45
C ILE A 4 9.63 -0.37 2.30
N ALA A 5 10.94 -0.16 2.46
CA ALA A 5 11.91 -0.42 1.38
C ALA A 5 11.92 -1.90 0.97
N ASN A 6 11.95 -2.81 1.96
CA ASN A 6 11.89 -4.25 1.71
C ASN A 6 10.54 -4.67 1.10
N PHE A 7 9.43 -4.05 1.54
CA PHE A 7 8.12 -4.29 0.96
C PHE A 7 8.06 -3.89 -0.52
N VAL A 8 8.55 -2.69 -0.87
CA VAL A 8 8.60 -2.19 -2.26
C VAL A 8 9.51 -3.05 -3.13
N GLU A 9 10.65 -3.50 -2.61
CA GLU A 9 11.55 -4.42 -3.34
C GLU A 9 10.87 -5.76 -3.64
N GLN A 10 10.09 -6.31 -2.69
CA GLN A 10 9.33 -7.54 -2.89
C GLN A 10 8.25 -7.39 -3.97
N LEU A 11 7.56 -6.24 -4.02
CA LEU A 11 6.61 -5.91 -5.09
C LEU A 11 7.29 -5.86 -6.45
N GLU A 12 8.45 -5.21 -6.53
CA GLU A 12 9.22 -5.08 -7.76
C GLU A 12 9.70 -6.45 -8.29
N LYS A 13 10.13 -7.34 -7.39
CA LYS A 13 10.55 -8.71 -7.73
C LYS A 13 9.39 -9.61 -8.12
N SER A 14 8.25 -9.52 -7.44
CA SER A 14 7.10 -10.41 -7.69
C SER A 14 6.43 -10.14 -9.03
N LYS A 15 6.54 -8.90 -9.54
CA LYS A 15 5.81 -8.41 -10.73
C LYS A 15 4.30 -8.64 -10.66
N ALA A 16 3.77 -8.90 -9.46
CA ALA A 16 2.35 -9.09 -9.25
C ALA A 16 1.64 -7.74 -9.42
N PRO A 17 0.45 -7.71 -10.05
CA PRO A 17 -0.35 -6.50 -10.09
C PRO A 17 -0.77 -6.10 -8.68
N PHE A 18 -0.76 -4.80 -8.42
CA PHE A 18 -1.23 -4.23 -7.17
C PHE A 18 -1.90 -2.88 -7.43
N ASN A 19 -2.81 -2.51 -6.53
CA ASN A 19 -3.50 -1.24 -6.53
C ASN A 19 -2.85 -0.31 -5.51
N ILE A 20 -2.88 0.98 -5.79
CA ILE A 20 -2.36 2.02 -4.89
C ILE A 20 -3.53 2.94 -4.55
N PHE A 21 -3.69 3.26 -3.28
CA PHE A 21 -4.67 4.24 -2.81
C PHE A 21 -4.00 5.26 -1.90
N ILE A 22 -4.40 6.51 -2.04
CA ILE A 22 -3.92 7.63 -1.22
C ILE A 22 -5.05 8.14 -0.33
N TYR A 23 -4.70 8.61 0.86
CA TYR A 23 -5.68 9.24 1.73
C TYR A 23 -6.27 10.48 1.04
N ALA A 24 -7.60 10.56 0.97
CA ALA A 24 -8.30 11.67 0.37
C ALA A 24 -8.97 12.55 1.45
N SER A 25 -10.06 12.06 2.04
CA SER A 25 -10.82 12.75 3.09
C SER A 25 -11.78 11.77 3.79
N ASN A 26 -12.35 12.17 4.93
CA ASN A 26 -13.39 11.42 5.65
C ASN A 26 -13.03 9.95 5.92
N ASN A 27 -11.77 9.70 6.29
CA ASN A 27 -11.25 8.35 6.54
C ASN A 27 -11.33 7.40 5.33
N SER A 28 -11.40 7.96 4.12
CA SER A 28 -11.50 7.25 2.86
C SER A 28 -10.29 7.51 1.97
N TYR A 29 -9.98 6.50 1.17
CA TYR A 29 -8.84 6.45 0.27
C TYR A 29 -9.32 6.52 -1.18
N SER A 30 -8.55 7.16 -2.05
CA SER A 30 -8.85 7.22 -3.48
C SER A 30 -7.81 6.45 -4.27
N PRO A 31 -8.23 5.66 -5.29
CA PRO A 31 -7.30 4.94 -6.13
C PRO A 31 -6.41 5.92 -6.90
N LEU A 32 -5.11 5.63 -6.94
CA LEU A 32 -4.21 6.19 -7.94
C LEU A 32 -4.33 5.37 -9.21
N ASP A 33 -4.46 6.03 -10.36
CA ASP A 33 -4.42 5.41 -11.68
C ASP A 33 -3.03 4.83 -11.97
N ALA A 34 -2.71 3.73 -11.31
CA ALA A 34 -1.46 2.98 -11.44
C ALA A 34 -1.69 1.56 -11.96
N GLN A 35 -2.95 1.10 -11.97
CA GLN A 35 -3.35 -0.32 -11.98
C GLN A 35 -2.90 -1.14 -13.20
N ARG A 36 -2.30 -0.53 -14.23
CA ARG A 36 -1.89 -1.23 -15.47
C ARG A 36 -0.56 -0.78 -16.07
N SER A 37 0.22 0.02 -15.36
CA SER A 37 1.48 0.51 -15.92
C SER A 37 2.66 -0.39 -15.53
N ASN A 38 3.60 -0.59 -16.46
CA ASN A 38 4.94 -1.12 -16.17
C ASN A 38 5.74 -0.27 -15.16
N LYS A 39 5.14 0.81 -14.65
CA LYS A 39 5.72 1.80 -13.73
C LYS A 39 4.99 1.84 -12.38
N ALA A 40 4.13 0.86 -12.06
CA ALA A 40 3.36 0.84 -10.81
C ALA A 40 4.26 1.04 -9.57
N THR A 41 5.43 0.40 -9.53
CA THR A 41 6.41 0.58 -8.44
C THR A 41 6.99 1.99 -8.39
N GLN A 42 7.23 2.64 -9.54
CA GLN A 42 7.70 4.02 -9.58
C GLN A 42 6.61 4.99 -9.08
N ILE A 43 5.35 4.75 -9.48
CA ILE A 43 4.20 5.53 -8.99
C ILE A 43 4.07 5.36 -7.47
N LEU A 44 4.25 4.14 -6.95
CA LEU A 44 4.23 3.85 -5.53
C LEU A 44 5.34 4.59 -4.77
N LYS A 45 6.58 4.56 -5.27
CA LYS A 45 7.72 5.29 -4.68
C LYS A 45 7.40 6.79 -4.60
N ASN A 46 6.90 7.38 -5.68
CA ASN A 46 6.48 8.78 -5.69
C ASN A 46 5.32 9.08 -4.73
N ALA A 47 4.38 8.15 -4.55
CA ALA A 47 3.26 8.32 -3.62
C ALA A 47 3.75 8.30 -2.15
N ILE A 48 4.65 7.37 -1.81
CA ILE A 48 5.24 7.27 -0.46
C ILE A 48 5.96 8.57 -0.07
N GLU A 49 6.64 9.22 -1.02
CA GLU A 49 7.33 10.50 -0.79
C GLU A 49 6.37 11.69 -0.59
N ARG A 50 5.15 11.62 -1.13
CA ARG A 50 4.21 12.75 -1.16
C ARG A 50 3.08 12.65 -0.14
N TYR A 51 2.74 11.44 0.29
CA TYR A 51 1.60 11.17 1.15
C TYR A 51 2.04 10.47 2.44
N LEU A 52 1.47 10.88 3.57
CA LEU A 52 1.75 10.29 4.89
C LEU A 52 1.29 8.82 4.97
N GLN A 53 0.19 8.52 4.29
CA GLN A 53 -0.48 7.23 4.30
C GLN A 53 -0.80 6.79 2.88
N VAL A 54 -0.30 5.60 2.51
CA VAL A 54 -0.57 4.97 1.22
C VAL A 54 -1.02 3.54 1.47
N VAL A 55 -2.14 3.13 0.87
CA VAL A 55 -2.58 1.74 0.90
C VAL A 55 -2.12 1.05 -0.39
N VAL A 56 -1.56 -0.15 -0.22
CA VAL A 56 -1.28 -1.07 -1.31
C VAL A 56 -2.14 -2.31 -1.14
N GLU A 57 -2.91 -2.65 -2.17
CA GLU A 57 -3.72 -3.86 -2.21
C GLU A 57 -3.20 -4.82 -3.28
N MET A 58 -2.98 -6.07 -2.91
CA MET A 58 -2.50 -7.13 -3.81
C MET A 58 -3.04 -8.48 -3.37
N ASN A 59 -3.50 -9.31 -4.31
CA ASN A 59 -3.90 -10.71 -4.06
C ASN A 59 -4.85 -10.88 -2.84
N GLY A 60 -5.83 -9.98 -2.68
CA GLY A 60 -6.79 -10.00 -1.58
C GLY A 60 -6.22 -9.59 -0.20
N SER A 61 -4.98 -9.13 -0.15
CA SER A 61 -4.34 -8.56 1.05
C SER A 61 -4.12 -7.07 0.86
N ALA A 62 -4.25 -6.30 1.94
CA ALA A 62 -4.00 -4.87 1.94
C ALA A 62 -2.96 -4.48 3.00
N PHE A 63 -2.16 -3.48 2.68
CA PHE A 63 -1.09 -2.97 3.53
C PHE A 63 -1.15 -1.45 3.57
N LEU A 64 -1.10 -0.90 4.77
CA LEU A 64 -0.88 0.52 5.01
C LEU A 64 0.62 0.80 5.10
N LEU A 65 1.11 1.69 4.24
CA LEU A 65 2.45 2.23 4.26
C LEU A 65 2.44 3.54 5.04
N LEU A 66 3.19 3.58 6.13
CA LEU A 66 3.36 4.71 7.02
C LEU A 66 4.75 5.30 6.81
N SER A 67 4.84 6.38 6.03
CA SER A 67 6.11 6.97 5.62
C SER A 67 6.94 7.47 6.79
N GLU A 68 6.30 8.06 7.81
CA GLU A 68 6.98 8.66 8.98
C GLU A 68 7.76 7.64 9.83
N VAL A 69 7.27 6.40 9.90
CA VAL A 69 7.90 5.31 10.67
C VAL A 69 8.49 4.22 9.77
N HIS A 70 8.58 4.49 8.47
CA HIS A 70 9.10 3.58 7.44
C HIS A 70 8.54 2.15 7.51
N MET A 71 7.24 2.01 7.82
CA MET A 71 6.61 0.71 8.11
C MET A 71 5.46 0.38 7.16
N ALA A 72 5.38 -0.89 6.76
CA ALA A 72 4.26 -1.51 6.08
C ALA A 72 3.51 -2.42 7.07
N VAL A 73 2.23 -2.12 7.28
CA VAL A 73 1.35 -2.77 8.26
C VAL A 73 0.18 -3.43 7.53
N PRO A 74 -0.11 -4.72 7.77
CA PRO A 74 -1.27 -5.35 7.16
C PRO A 74 -2.56 -4.79 7.77
N ILE A 75 -3.58 -4.64 6.91
CA ILE A 75 -4.87 -4.03 7.27
C ILE A 75 -6.02 -4.81 6.63
N ASN A 76 -7.21 -4.65 7.21
CA ASN A 76 -8.45 -4.91 6.50
C ASN A 76 -8.86 -3.63 5.77
N PHE A 77 -9.01 -3.75 4.45
CA PHE A 77 -9.36 -2.64 3.57
C PHE A 77 -10.61 -3.01 2.78
N GLN A 78 -11.69 -2.25 2.98
CA GLN A 78 -12.99 -2.50 2.36
C GLN A 78 -13.66 -1.17 2.05
N GLU A 79 -14.34 -1.09 0.91
CA GLU A 79 -15.07 0.11 0.48
C GLU A 79 -14.23 1.39 0.60
N TYR A 80 -12.95 1.30 0.24
CA TYR A 80 -11.98 2.40 0.30
C TYR A 80 -11.63 2.90 1.71
N GLN A 81 -11.94 2.13 2.76
CA GLN A 81 -11.65 2.46 4.15
C GLN A 81 -10.83 1.37 4.83
N ILE A 82 -10.04 1.79 5.82
CA ILE A 82 -9.38 0.86 6.74
C ILE A 82 -10.38 0.50 7.84
N THR A 83 -10.79 -0.77 7.89
CA THR A 83 -11.78 -1.25 8.86
C THR A 83 -11.13 -1.85 10.10
N ALA A 84 -9.90 -2.35 9.99
CA ALA A 84 -9.10 -2.83 11.11
C ALA A 84 -7.61 -2.90 10.75
N MET A 85 -6.76 -2.84 11.78
CA MET A 85 -5.38 -3.35 11.67
C MET A 85 -5.42 -4.87 11.80
N THR A 86 -4.67 -5.59 10.97
CA THR A 86 -4.55 -7.05 11.11
C THR A 86 -3.20 -7.42 11.69
N GLU A 87 -3.15 -8.52 12.45
CA GLU A 87 -1.86 -9.09 12.81
C GLU A 87 -1.21 -9.66 11.57
N SER A 88 0.10 -9.43 11.44
CA SER A 88 0.90 -10.13 10.45
C SER A 88 0.82 -11.61 10.81
N LYS A 89 0.04 -12.42 10.08
CA LYS A 89 0.13 -13.87 10.21
C LYS A 89 1.60 -14.24 10.01
N ALA A 90 2.25 -14.65 11.10
CA ALA A 90 3.54 -15.32 11.01
C ALA A 90 3.31 -16.54 10.13
N ALA A 91 4.14 -16.68 9.10
CA ALA A 91 4.10 -17.79 8.17
C ALA A 91 4.28 -19.14 8.87
#